data_AF-A0A938XX17-F1
#
_entry.id   AF-A0A938XX17-F1
#
_cell.length_a   1.000
_cell.length_b   1.000
_cell.length_c   1.000
_cell.angle_alpha   90.00
_cell.angle_beta   90.00
_cell.angle_gamma   90.00
#
_symmetry.space_group_name_H-M   'P 1'
#
loop_
_entity.id
_entity.type
_entity.pdbx_description
1 polymer ?
#
loop_
_entity_poly.entity_id
_entity_poly.type
_entity_poly.pdbx_seq_one_letter_code
_entity_poly.pdbx_strand_id
1 'polypeptide(L)' 'MELKANQGRRKIIEKEGILLETYPNVFVVKVNDDQTPRRMSYSYADVLTETVEVKIKENNMRIGCISV' A
#
# COMPACT_ATOMS: atom_id res chain seq x y z
N MET A 1 -6.94 -3.75 -3.24
CA MET A 1 -5.45 -3.73 -3.25
C MET A 1 -5.02 -4.62 -2.10
N GLU A 2 -4.12 -5.56 -2.35
CA GLU A 2 -3.54 -6.40 -1.30
C GLU A 2 -2.17 -5.82 -0.94
N LEU A 3 -1.89 -5.69 0.34
CA LEU A 3 -0.69 -5.08 0.90
C LEU A 3 0.00 -6.10 1.77
N LYS A 4 1.26 -6.39 1.48
CA LYS A 4 2.09 -7.26 2.31
C LYS A 4 3.22 -6.42 2.87
N ALA A 5 3.26 -6.26 4.19
CA ALA A 5 4.30 -5.48 4.86
C ALA A 5 5.18 -6.38 5.73
N ASN A 6 6.49 -6.15 5.66
CA ASN A 6 7.49 -6.87 6.44
C ASN A 6 7.69 -6.19 7.80
N GLN A 7 7.09 -6.74 8.87
CA GLN A 7 7.23 -6.22 10.23
C GLN A 7 8.31 -6.98 11.01
N GLY A 8 9.55 -6.98 10.52
CA GLY A 8 10.74 -7.50 11.22
C GLY A 8 11.11 -8.96 10.93
N ARG A 9 11.83 -9.61 11.86
CA ARG A 9 12.36 -10.98 11.70
C ARG A 9 11.21 -12.00 11.73
N ARG A 10 10.76 -12.44 10.54
CA ARG A 10 9.75 -13.52 10.29
C ARG A 10 8.28 -13.14 10.46
N LYS A 11 7.90 -11.86 10.57
CA LYS A 11 6.48 -11.47 10.59
C LYS A 11 6.09 -10.74 9.30
N ILE A 12 5.42 -11.49 8.44
CA ILE A 12 4.80 -10.98 7.22
C ILE A 12 3.33 -10.74 7.54
N ILE A 13 2.83 -9.53 7.30
CA ILE A 13 1.41 -9.20 7.50
C ILE A 13 0.82 -8.89 6.14
N GLU A 14 -0.17 -9.69 5.75
CA GLU A 14 -1.01 -9.46 4.58
C GLU A 14 -2.27 -8.72 5.03
N LYS A 15 -2.58 -7.60 4.37
CA LYS A 15 -3.76 -6.80 4.63
C LYS A 15 -4.43 -6.39 3.34
N GLU A 16 -5.76 -6.35 3.34
CA GLU A 16 -6.52 -5.82 2.22
C GLU A 16 -6.88 -4.36 2.46
N GLY A 17 -6.75 -3.55 1.41
CA GLY A 17 -7.04 -2.13 1.47
C GLY A 17 -7.41 -1.49 0.15
N ILE A 18 -7.74 -0.21 0.24
CA ILE A 18 -8.12 0.67 -0.86
C ILE A 18 -7.15 1.85 -0.87
N LEU A 19 -6.59 2.17 -2.04
CA LEU A 19 -5.81 3.39 -2.23
C LEU A 19 -6.74 4.60 -2.11
N LEU A 20 -6.43 5.51 -1.19
CA LEU A 20 -7.21 6.73 -1.00
C LEU A 20 -6.60 7.90 -1.77
N GLU A 21 -5.33 8.17 -1.56
CA GLU A 21 -4.66 9.37 -2.03
C GLU A 21 -3.23 9.05 -2.45
N THR A 22 -2.72 9.79 -3.44
CA THR A 22 -1.35 9.69 -3.92
C THR A 22 -0.70 11.06 -3.89
N TYR A 23 0.50 11.12 -3.34
CA TYR A 23 1.34 12.31 -3.28
C TYR A 23 2.69 11.99 -3.92
N PRO A 24 3.51 12.99 -4.30
CA PRO A 24 4.77 12.73 -5.00
C PRO A 24 5.73 11.75 -4.33
N ASN A 25 5.74 11.68 -2.99
CA ASN A 25 6.68 10.85 -2.23
C ASN A 25 6.04 9.68 -1.47
N VAL A 26 4.71 9.73 -1.27
CA VAL A 26 3.98 8.74 -0.46
C VAL A 26 2.58 8.52 -1.02
N PHE A 27 2.01 7.36 -0.74
CA PHE A 27 0.62 7.05 -1.03
C PHE A 27 -0.10 6.59 0.25
N VAL A 28 -1.39 6.92 0.33
CA VAL A 28 -2.24 6.64 1.49
C VAL A 28 -3.23 5.54 1.14
N VAL A 29 -3.26 4.50 1.96
CA VAL A 29 -4.17 3.37 1.83
C VAL A 29 -5.07 3.26 3.06
N LYS A 30 -6.35 3.00 2.83
CA LYS A 30 -7.30 2.58 3.87
C LYS A 30 -7.26 1.06 3.94
N VAL A 31 -6.81 0.56 5.07
CA VAL A 31 -6.75 -0.88 5.33
C VAL A 31 -8.00 -1.27 6.11
N ASN A 32 -8.70 -2.30 5.63
CA ASN A 32 -9.83 -2.88 6.33
C ASN A 32 -9.27 -3.93 7.30
N ASP A 33 -9.04 -3.50 8.55
CA ASP A 33 -8.72 -4.40 9.66
C ASP A 33 -10.03 -4.77 10.38
N ASP A 34 -10.10 -5.95 10.99
CA ASP A 34 -11.36 -6.54 11.53
C ASP A 34 -12.05 -5.68 12.60
N GLN A 35 -11.34 -4.72 13.21
CA GLN A 35 -11.84 -3.91 14.32
C GLN A 35 -11.93 -2.42 14.00
N THR A 36 -11.00 -1.86 13.22
CA THR A 36 -11.02 -0.43 12.86
C THR A 36 -10.37 -0.18 11.50
N PRO A 37 -11.03 0.57 10.59
CA PRO A 37 -10.39 0.98 9.35
C PRO A 37 -9.24 1.94 9.66
N ARG A 38 -8.02 1.53 9.32
CA ARG A 38 -6.80 2.33 9.57
C ARG A 38 -6.26 2.92 8.28
N ARG A 39 -5.93 4.21 8.32
CA ARG A 39 -5.17 4.86 7.24
C ARG A 39 -3.68 4.61 7.47
N MET A 40 -3.01 4.06 6.48
CA MET A 40 -1.56 3.85 6.46
C MET A 40 -0.98 4.64 5.29
N SER A 41 0.19 5.22 5.49
CA SER A 41 0.96 5.88 4.44
C SER A 41 2.23 5.10 4.17
N TYR A 42 2.54 4.85 2.91
CA TYR A 42 3.76 4.17 2.48
C TYR A 42 4.49 5.04 1.46
N SER A 43 5.81 4.99 1.46
CA SER A 43 6.63 5.65 0.46
C SER A 43 6.81 4.76 -0.78
N TYR A 44 7.15 5.38 -1.91
CA TYR A 44 7.55 4.62 -3.09
C TYR A 44 8.84 3.84 -2.87
N ALA A 45 9.72 4.36 -2.01
CA ALA A 45 10.93 3.66 -1.60
C ALA A 45 10.61 2.32 -0.93
N ASP A 46 9.58 2.27 -0.06
CA ASP A 46 9.18 1.02 0.62
C ASP A 46 8.78 -0.09 -0.35
N VAL A 47 8.22 0.27 -1.51
CA VAL A 47 7.89 -0.68 -2.59
C VAL A 47 9.16 -1.11 -3.33
N LEU A 48 10.04 -0.16 -3.64
CA LEU A 48 11.31 -0.42 -4.31
C LEU A 48 12.27 -1.26 -3.46
N THR A 49 12.22 -1.12 -2.14
CA THR A 49 13.04 -1.89 -1.18
C THR A 49 12.33 -3.15 -0.67
N GLU A 50 11.24 -3.57 -1.33
CA GLU A 50 10.46 -4.77 -0.99
C GLU A 50 10.01 -4.83 0.48
N THR A 51 9.95 -3.66 1.13
CA THR A 51 9.46 -3.53 2.51
C THR A 51 7.94 -3.65 2.52
N VAL A 52 7.30 -3.21 1.43
CA VAL A 52 5.88 -3.35 1.15
C VAL A 52 5.69 -3.91 -0.26
N GLU A 53 5.00 -5.03 -0.38
CA GLU A 53 4.52 -5.57 -1.66
C GLU A 53 3.06 -5.15 -1.87
N VAL A 54 2.75 -4.69 -3.09
CA VAL A 54 1.42 -4.22 -3.47
C VAL A 54 0.91 -5.09 -4.62
N LYS A 55 -0.28 -5.67 -4.47
CA LYS A 55 -0.99 -6.35 -5.57
C LYS A 55 -2.31 -5.65 -5.90
N ILE A 56 -2.51 -5.39 -7.18
CA ILE A 56 -3.73 -4.79 -7.72
C ILE A 56 -4.66 -5.92 -8.16
N LYS A 57 -5.86 -6.01 -7.57
CA LYS A 57 -6.92 -6.92 -8.03
C LYS A 57 -7.68 -6.23 -9.17
N GLU A 58 -7.36 -6.61 -10.41
CA GLU A 58 -7.98 -6.37 -11.75
C GLU A 58 -8.62 -5.02 -12.14
N ASN A 59 -8.76 -4.04 -11.26
CA ASN A 59 -9.07 -2.66 -11.64
C ASN A 59 -7.78 -1.83 -11.68
N ASN A 60 -7.20 -1.76 -12.88
CA ASN A 60 -5.93 -1.13 -13.23
C ASN A 60 -5.86 0.37 -12.91
N MET A 61 -5.62 0.73 -11.66
CA MET A 61 -5.21 2.10 -11.29
C MET A 61 -3.69 2.14 -11.17
N ARG A 62 -3.02 2.73 -12.17
CA ARG A 62 -1.58 3.00 -12.13
C ARG A 62 -1.30 4.10 -11.13
N ILE A 63 -0.60 3.76 -10.05
CA ILE A 63 -0.03 4.75 -9.14
C ILE A 63 1.21 5.34 -9.84
N GLY A 64 1.09 6.57 -10.36
CA GLY A 64 2.21 7.26 -11.03
C GLY A 64 1.90 7.95 -12.36
N CYS A 65 0.63 8.11 -12.76
CA CYS A 65 0.30 9.04 -13.83
C CYS A 65 0.44 10.49 -13.31
N ILE A 66 1.66 11.03 -13.33
CA ILE A 66 1.84 12.47 -13.39
C ILE A 66 1.44 12.85 -14.82
N SER A 67 0.22 13.38 -14.99
CA SER A 67 -0.12 14.12 -16.20
C SER A 67 0.67 15.42 -16.15
N VAL A 68 1.84 15.43 -16.79
CA VAL A 68 2.49 16.68 -17.21
C VAL A 68 1.72 17.23 -18.39
#